data_AF-A0A957L8L5-F1
#
_entry.id   AF-A0A957L8L5-F1
#
_cell.length_a   1.000
_cell.length_b   1.000
_cell.length_c   1.000
_cell.angle_alpha   90.00
_cell.angle_beta   90.00
_cell.angle_gamma   90.00
#
_symmetry.space_group_name_H-M   'P 1'
#
loop_
_entity.id
_entity.type
_entity.pdbx_description
1 polymer ?
#
loop_
_entity_poly.entity_id
_entity_poly.type
_entity_poly.pdbx_seq_one_letter_code
_entity_poly.pdbx_strand_id
1 'polypeptide(L)' 'MGLEQKAGNLGIVTHRLEDLVNWGRTNAMWPLLFGLACCAIEMMAAGASRYDMDRFGAGAFRATPRQADLMIV' A
#
# COMPACT_ATOMS: atom_id res chain seq x y z
N MET A 1 -11.98 -3.44 4.61
CA MET A 1 -13.27 -2.92 4.13
C MET A 1 -14.01 -4.00 3.33
N GLY A 2 -14.76 -4.87 4.04
CA GLY A 2 -16.20 -5.04 3.80
C GLY A 2 -16.71 -5.99 2.71
N LEU A 3 -15.99 -7.05 2.31
CA LEU A 3 -16.61 -8.06 1.44
C LEU A 3 -17.66 -8.87 2.19
N GLU A 4 -17.47 -9.09 3.50
CA GLU A 4 -18.47 -9.72 4.37
C GLU A 4 -19.74 -8.90 4.62
N GLN A 5 -19.76 -7.59 4.26
CA GLN A 5 -20.99 -6.77 4.26
C GLN A 5 -21.78 -6.88 2.95
N LYS A 6 -21.14 -7.33 1.84
CA LYS A 6 -21.77 -7.45 0.51
C LYS A 6 -22.18 -8.87 0.13
N ALA A 7 -21.60 -9.89 0.75
CA ALA A 7 -21.86 -11.31 0.43
C ALA A 7 -22.47 -12.04 1.63
N GLY A 8 -23.79 -12.19 1.67
CA GLY A 8 -24.49 -12.94 2.73
C GLY A 8 -24.10 -14.43 2.77
N ASN A 9 -23.93 -14.96 3.99
CA ASN A 9 -23.84 -16.39 4.36
C ASN A 9 -22.88 -17.31 3.57
N LEU A 10 -21.77 -16.79 3.04
CA LEU A 10 -20.70 -17.57 2.39
C LEU A 10 -19.38 -17.58 3.20
N GLY A 11 -19.46 -17.76 4.52
CA GLY A 11 -18.37 -17.52 5.49
C GLY A 11 -17.00 -18.17 5.21
N ILE A 12 -16.93 -19.32 4.52
CA ILE A 12 -15.65 -19.96 4.16
C ILE A 12 -15.04 -19.37 2.88
N VAL A 13 -15.89 -18.97 1.92
CA VAL A 13 -15.46 -18.38 0.65
C VAL A 13 -15.12 -16.90 0.83
N THR A 14 -15.87 -16.18 1.66
CA THR A 14 -15.62 -14.76 1.96
C THR A 14 -14.29 -14.59 2.69
N HIS A 15 -13.95 -15.42 3.67
CA HIS A 15 -12.67 -15.32 4.39
C HIS A 15 -11.48 -15.49 3.43
N ARG A 16 -11.50 -16.51 2.57
CA ARG A 16 -10.43 -16.75 1.59
C ARG A 16 -10.30 -15.62 0.57
N LEU A 17 -11.41 -15.01 0.18
CA LEU A 17 -11.42 -13.87 -0.74
C LEU A 17 -10.88 -12.61 -0.06
N GLU A 18 -11.24 -12.36 1.20
CA GLU A 18 -10.72 -11.25 1.96
C GLU A 18 -9.22 -11.37 2.20
N ASP A 19 -8.73 -12.57 2.53
CA ASP A 19 -7.30 -12.85 2.66
C ASP A 19 -6.55 -12.52 1.36
N LEU A 20 -7.09 -12.94 0.21
CA LEU A 20 -6.50 -12.67 -1.11
C LEU A 20 -6.46 -11.17 -1.42
N VAL A 21 -7.56 -10.46 -1.16
CA VAL A 21 -7.66 -9.01 -1.42
C VAL A 21 -6.73 -8.22 -0.49
N ASN A 22 -6.66 -8.58 0.78
CA ASN A 22 -5.76 -7.95 1.74
C ASN A 22 -4.30 -8.24 1.39
N TRP A 23 -3.98 -9.46 0.95
CA TRP A 23 -2.67 -9.80 0.42
C TRP A 23 -2.30 -8.94 -0.79
N GLY A 24 -3.23 -8.69 -1.71
CA GLY A 24 -3.00 -7.77 -2.84
C GLY A 24 -2.69 -6.34 -2.39
N ARG A 25 -3.41 -5.83 -1.38
CA ARG A 25 -3.21 -4.47 -0.84
C ARG A 25 -1.90 -4.30 -0.09
N THR A 26 -1.43 -5.34 0.62
CA THR A 26 -0.18 -5.25 1.39
C THR A 26 1.07 -5.41 0.53
N ASN A 27 0.99 -6.13 -0.60
CA ASN A 27 2.13 -6.36 -1.49
C ASN A 27 2.25 -5.35 -2.65
N ALA A 28 1.30 -4.42 -2.79
CA ALA A 28 1.29 -3.42 -3.86
C ALA A 28 0.81 -2.06 -3.32
N MET A 29 1.54 -1.52 -2.35
CA MET A 29 1.23 -0.25 -1.72
C MET A 29 1.88 0.91 -2.48
N TRP A 30 1.12 1.84 -3.04
CA TRP A 30 1.69 2.98 -3.78
C TRP A 30 1.73 4.25 -2.92
N PRO A 31 2.92 4.66 -2.41
CA PRO A 31 3.04 5.88 -1.62
C PRO A 31 2.92 7.14 -2.50
N LEU A 32 2.24 8.14 -1.96
CA LEU A 32 2.28 9.50 -2.47
C LEU A 32 3.62 10.15 -2.11
N LEU A 33 4.29 10.75 -3.09
CA LEU A 33 5.51 11.54 -2.85
C LEU A 33 5.14 12.86 -2.15
N PHE A 34 5.17 12.86 -0.81
CA PHE A 34 4.86 14.03 0.02
C PHE A 34 6.03 14.32 0.97
N GLY A 35 6.98 15.13 0.51
CA GLY A 35 8.17 15.49 1.27
C GLY A 35 8.13 16.95 1.71
N LEU A 36 7.72 17.21 2.97
CA LEU A 36 7.59 18.57 3.49
C LEU A 36 8.89 19.15 4.07
N ALA A 37 9.71 18.31 4.70
CA ALA A 37 10.87 18.73 5.48
C ALA A 37 11.96 17.64 5.52
N CYS A 38 12.68 17.51 6.64
CA CYS A 38 13.76 16.54 6.82
C CYS A 38 13.31 15.08 6.66
N CYS A 39 12.09 14.71 7.07
CA CYS A 39 11.60 13.34 6.88
C CYS A 39 11.59 12.88 5.41
N ALA A 40 11.60 13.82 4.46
CA ALA A 40 11.69 13.52 3.04
C ALA A 40 13.04 12.87 2.66
N ILE A 41 14.15 13.28 3.30
CA ILE A 41 15.47 12.70 3.00
C ILE A 41 15.60 11.29 3.56
N GLU A 42 14.96 10.98 4.69
CA GLU A 42 14.87 9.61 5.20
C GLU A 42 13.97 8.75 4.31
N MET A 43 12.89 9.32 3.76
CA MET A 43 12.03 8.62 2.80
C MET A 43 12.78 8.27 1.50
N MET A 44 13.63 9.18 1.00
CA MET A 44 14.50 8.92 -0.15
C MET A 44 15.57 7.85 0.16
N ALA A 45 16.17 7.90 1.35
CA ALA A 45 17.14 6.90 1.79
C ALA A 45 16.50 5.51 1.96
N ALA A 46 15.26 5.44 2.43
CA ALA A 46 14.47 4.22 2.49
C ALA A 46 14.15 3.66 1.09
N GLY A 47 13.98 4.54 0.10
CA GLY A 47 13.77 4.14 -1.30
C GLY A 47 15.06 3.76 -2.04
N ALA A 48 16.23 4.08 -1.47
CA ALA A 48 17.52 3.76 -2.07
C ALA A 48 17.90 2.29 -1.86
N SER A 49 18.93 1.83 -2.58
CA SER A 49 19.36 0.42 -2.63
C SER A 49 19.62 -0.28 -1.29
N ARG A 50 19.87 0.48 -0.22
CA ARG A 50 20.13 -0.08 1.12
C ARG A 50 18.87 -0.69 1.75
N TYR A 51 17.73 -0.04 1.58
CA TYR A 51 16.46 -0.45 2.20
C TYR A 51 15.39 -0.83 1.17
N ASP A 52 15.56 -0.38 -0.08
CA ASP A 52 14.81 -0.74 -1.28
C ASP A 52 13.34 -1.09 -1.03
N MET A 53 12.53 -0.04 -0.88
CA MET A 53 11.08 -0.18 -0.75
C MET A 53 10.40 -0.83 -1.97
N ASP A 54 11.05 -0.86 -3.14
CA ASP A 54 10.49 -1.52 -4.32
C ASP A 54 10.35 -3.03 -4.12
N ARG A 55 11.22 -3.64 -3.30
CA ARG A 55 11.15 -5.06 -2.95
C ARG A 55 9.85 -5.46 -2.24
N PHE A 56 9.19 -4.52 -1.58
CA PHE A 56 7.91 -4.73 -0.90
C PHE A 56 6.70 -4.25 -1.73
N GLY A 57 6.92 -3.94 -3.02
CA GLY A 57 5.89 -3.36 -3.89
C GLY A 57 5.54 -1.92 -3.56
N ALA A 58 6.42 -1.24 -2.79
CA ALA A 58 6.26 0.13 -2.31
C ALA A 58 7.15 1.16 -3.02
N GLY A 59 7.83 0.76 -4.10
CA GLY A 59 8.78 1.63 -4.83
C GLY A 59 8.11 2.59 -5.81
N ALA A 60 6.84 2.37 -6.15
CA ALA A 60 6.09 3.23 -7.07
C ALA A 60 5.60 4.51 -6.37
N PHE A 61 6.50 5.45 -6.16
CA PHE A 61 6.16 6.80 -5.68
C PHE A 61 5.34 7.54 -6.72
N ARG A 62 4.05 7.72 -6.44
CA ARG A 62 3.16 8.47 -7.34
C ARG A 62 3.17 9.94 -6.98
N ALA A 63 3.28 10.79 -8.00
CA ALA A 63 3.24 12.24 -7.83
C ALA A 63 1.80 12.79 -7.67
N THR A 64 0.78 11.98 -7.99
CA THR A 64 -0.62 12.41 -7.93
C THR A 64 -1.40 11.64 -6.86
N PRO A 65 -2.19 12.31 -6.02
CA PRO A 65 -2.96 11.66 -4.95
C PRO A 65 -4.10 10.79 -5.49
N ARG A 66 -4.52 10.97 -6.75
CA ARG A 66 -5.61 10.18 -7.35
C ARG A 66 -5.26 8.72 -7.64
N GLN A 67 -3.98 8.39 -7.61
CA GLN A 67 -3.49 7.05 -7.93
C GLN A 67 -2.73 6.42 -6.76
N ALA A 68 -2.51 7.15 -5.66
CA ALA A 68 -1.76 6.67 -4.50
C ALA A 68 -2.70 6.00 -3.49
N ASP A 69 -2.19 4.97 -2.80
CA ASP A 69 -2.95 4.21 -1.79
C ASP A 69 -2.76 4.77 -0.39
N LEU A 70 -1.62 5.42 -0.13
CA LEU A 70 -1.27 5.99 1.17
C LEU A 70 -0.47 7.29 1.03
N MET A 71 -0.55 8.11 2.08
CA MET A 71 0.18 9.37 2.20
C MET A 71 1.05 9.32 3.47
N ILE A 72 2.36 9.49 3.30
CA ILE A 72 3.33 9.57 4.39
C ILE A 72 3.57 11.05 4.67
N VAL A 73 3.40 11.48 5.92
CA VAL A 73 3.53 12.88 6.36
C VAL A 73 4.83 13.07 7.10
#